data_AF-A0A849N325-F1
#
_entry.id   AF-A0A849N325-F1
#
_cell.length_a   1.000
_cell.length_b   1.000
_cell.length_c   1.000
_cell.angle_alpha   90.00
_cell.angle_beta   90.00
_cell.angle_gamma   90.00
#
_symmetry.space_group_name_H-M   'P 1'
#
loop_
_entity.id
_entity.type
_entity.pdbx_description
1 polymer ?
#
loop_
_entity_poly.entity_id
_entity_poly.type
_entity_poly.pdbx_seq_one_letter_code
_entity_poly.pdbx_strand_id
1 'polypeptide(L)'
;MADAAWLASAAGFALAMAATPGPNNALAATAAANFGLRRSLPQVIGVSIGFPVMLVLVAIGAAGLLHGMPGLMLGLRWLGAAWMLWLAWGIATAVPGAGAAPGTASGARPMTLLQAALFQWVNPKAWIIAAGAVAAYTGGAGLLRDTLLLALLFAVVTFASLLGWAMIGLGTARLLRAPAALRWFNRAMAALLVASLVPLLAG
;
A
#
# COMPACT_ATOMS: atom_id res chain seq x y z
N MET A 1 -4.63 9.14 -26.98
CA MET A 1 -3.93 7.90 -27.34
C MET A 1 -2.55 7.98 -26.69
N ALA A 2 -2.10 6.96 -25.95
CA ALA A 2 -0.81 7.01 -25.28
C ALA A 2 0.35 7.36 -26.24
N ASP A 3 0.90 8.56 -26.06
CA ASP A 3 2.07 9.14 -26.70
C ASP A 3 3.13 9.48 -25.62
N ALA A 4 4.26 10.08 -26.02
CA ALA A 4 5.33 10.41 -25.08
C ALA A 4 4.88 11.38 -23.97
N ALA A 5 4.02 12.34 -24.29
CA ALA A 5 3.50 13.31 -23.33
C ALA A 5 2.57 12.64 -22.31
N TRP A 6 1.69 11.75 -22.78
CA TRP A 6 0.83 10.94 -21.93
C TRP A 6 1.66 10.05 -20.98
N LEU A 7 2.68 9.36 -21.50
CA LEU A 7 3.54 8.49 -20.69
C LEU A 7 4.30 9.29 -19.62
N ALA A 8 4.85 10.45 -19.98
CA ALA A 8 5.56 11.30 -19.03
C ALA A 8 4.63 11.83 -17.92
N SER A 9 3.43 12.30 -18.28
CA SER A 9 2.43 12.78 -17.33
C SER A 9 1.95 11.65 -16.40
N ALA A 10 1.59 10.49 -16.97
CA ALA A 10 1.16 9.33 -16.21
C ALA A 10 2.26 8.84 -15.27
N ALA A 11 3.53 8.83 -15.71
CA ALA A 11 4.66 8.44 -14.89
C ALA A 11 4.89 9.40 -13.72
N GLY A 12 4.78 10.72 -13.97
CA GLY A 12 4.84 11.73 -12.92
C GLY A 12 3.72 11.57 -11.89
N PHE A 13 2.49 11.33 -12.35
CA PHE A 13 1.36 11.05 -11.48
C PHE A 13 1.58 9.78 -10.65
N ALA A 14 1.94 8.66 -11.30
CA ALA A 14 2.21 7.40 -10.60
C ALA A 14 3.31 7.55 -9.56
N LEU A 15 4.38 8.28 -9.86
CA LEU A 15 5.49 8.52 -8.94
C LEU A 15 5.03 9.35 -7.73
N ALA A 16 4.32 10.45 -7.95
CA ALA A 16 3.80 11.28 -6.87
C ALA A 16 2.86 10.46 -5.95
N MET A 17 1.96 9.68 -6.54
CA MET A 17 0.99 8.89 -5.78
C MET A 17 1.62 7.71 -5.04
N ALA A 18 2.62 7.04 -5.63
CA ALA A 18 3.33 5.92 -4.99
C ALA A 18 4.29 6.39 -3.90
N ALA A 19 5.06 7.46 -4.15
CA ALA A 19 6.09 7.94 -3.23
C ALA A 19 5.52 8.62 -1.97
N THR A 20 4.34 9.22 -2.05
CA THR A 20 3.73 9.89 -0.90
C THR A 20 3.54 8.93 0.28
N PRO A 21 3.85 9.36 1.53
CA PRO A 21 3.64 8.55 2.71
C PRO A 21 2.22 7.99 2.78
N GLY A 22 2.07 6.76 3.24
CA GLY A 22 0.79 6.08 3.29
C GLY A 22 0.91 4.65 3.82
N PRO A 23 -0.21 3.89 3.82
CA PRO A 23 -0.27 2.57 4.43
C PRO A 23 0.81 1.60 3.94
N ASN A 24 0.88 1.40 2.62
CA ASN A 24 1.79 0.46 1.99
C ASN A 24 3.26 0.83 2.28
N ASN A 25 3.58 2.13 2.25
CA ASN A 25 4.93 2.64 2.50
C ASN A 25 5.34 2.47 3.97
N ALA A 26 4.47 2.81 4.92
CA ALA A 26 4.71 2.61 6.35
C ALA A 26 4.87 1.12 6.69
N LEU A 27 4.01 0.27 6.12
CA LEU A 27 4.08 -1.18 6.28
C LEU A 27 5.37 -1.75 5.68
N ALA A 28 5.82 -1.29 4.50
CA ALA A 28 7.05 -1.76 3.87
C ALA A 28 8.30 -1.34 4.66
N ALA A 29 8.37 -0.09 5.09
CA ALA A 29 9.46 0.43 5.93
C ALA A 29 9.53 -0.32 7.27
N THR A 30 8.39 -0.52 7.91
CA THR A 30 8.31 -1.26 9.18
C THR A 30 8.72 -2.71 9.01
N ALA A 31 8.22 -3.39 7.96
CA ALA A 31 8.56 -4.77 7.69
C ALA A 31 10.08 -4.94 7.48
N ALA A 32 10.69 -4.05 6.70
CA ALA A 32 12.12 -4.11 6.44
C ALA A 32 12.97 -3.77 7.67
N ALA A 33 12.52 -2.82 8.50
CA ALA A 33 13.18 -2.47 9.76
C ALA A 33 13.18 -3.63 10.77
N ASN A 34 12.08 -4.37 10.88
CA ASN A 34 11.92 -5.42 11.89
C ASN A 34 12.35 -6.82 11.40
N PHE A 35 12.19 -7.12 10.11
CA PHE A 35 12.39 -8.48 9.56
C PHE A 35 13.47 -8.56 8.47
N GLY A 36 14.00 -7.41 8.04
CA GLY A 36 14.94 -7.29 6.94
C GLY A 36 14.28 -7.28 5.56
N LEU A 37 15.05 -6.85 4.55
CA LEU A 37 14.55 -6.65 3.19
C LEU A 37 14.03 -7.95 2.56
N ARG A 38 14.79 -9.04 2.65
CA ARG A 38 14.41 -10.34 2.02
C ARG A 38 13.03 -10.83 2.46
N ARG A 39 12.71 -10.74 3.75
CA ARG A 39 11.41 -11.18 4.28
C ARG A 39 10.26 -10.23 3.92
N SER A 40 10.58 -9.00 3.53
CA SER A 40 9.60 -7.97 3.18
C SER A 40 9.27 -7.94 1.68
N LEU A 41 10.08 -8.59 0.83
CA LEU A 41 9.85 -8.66 -0.62
C LEU A 41 8.48 -9.23 -1.02
N PRO A 42 7.94 -10.30 -0.39
CA PRO A 42 6.62 -10.81 -0.74
C PRO A 42 5.53 -9.74 -0.62
N GLN A 43 5.58 -8.91 0.43
CA GLN A 43 4.67 -7.79 0.63
C GLN A 43 4.82 -6.75 -0.49
N VAL A 44 6.05 -6.34 -0.79
CA VAL A 44 6.34 -5.36 -1.86
C VAL A 44 5.78 -5.83 -3.20
N ILE A 45 6.01 -7.10 -3.55
CA ILE A 45 5.52 -7.71 -4.79
C ILE A 45 3.99 -7.79 -4.77
N GLY A 46 3.39 -8.19 -3.63
CA GLY A 46 1.95 -8.28 -3.48
C GLY A 46 1.24 -6.96 -3.71
N VAL A 47 1.76 -5.86 -3.17
CA VAL A 47 1.21 -4.52 -3.47
C VAL A 47 1.42 -4.14 -4.94
N SER A 48 2.62 -4.39 -5.47
CA SER A 48 3.01 -4.02 -6.85
C SER A 48 2.25 -4.78 -7.92
N ILE A 49 1.66 -5.93 -7.59
CA ILE A 49 0.76 -6.69 -8.47
C ILE A 49 -0.71 -6.38 -8.14
N GLY A 50 -1.08 -6.36 -6.86
CA GLY A 50 -2.45 -6.17 -6.41
C GLY A 50 -3.03 -4.82 -6.81
N PHE A 51 -2.24 -3.74 -6.76
CA PHE A 51 -2.71 -2.41 -7.14
C PHE A 51 -3.00 -2.30 -8.65
N PRO A 52 -2.10 -2.70 -9.57
CA PRO A 52 -2.41 -2.78 -10.99
C PRO A 52 -3.63 -3.64 -11.32
N VAL A 53 -3.80 -4.79 -10.67
CA VAL A 53 -5.00 -5.64 -10.86
C VAL A 53 -6.26 -4.90 -10.45
N MET A 54 -6.25 -4.26 -9.28
CA MET A 54 -7.34 -3.41 -8.82
C MET A 54 -7.64 -2.28 -9.82
N LEU A 55 -6.61 -1.60 -10.32
CA LEU A 55 -6.74 -0.51 -11.30
C LEU A 55 -7.41 -0.97 -12.60
N VAL A 56 -7.01 -2.12 -13.14
CA VAL A 56 -7.64 -2.71 -14.34
C VAL A 56 -9.11 -2.99 -14.08
N LEU A 57 -9.45 -3.60 -12.94
CA LEU A 57 -10.83 -3.92 -12.58
C LEU A 57 -11.69 -2.65 -12.41
N VAL A 58 -11.13 -1.62 -11.77
CA VAL A 58 -11.77 -0.30 -11.64
C VAL A 58 -12.05 0.30 -13.02
N ALA A 59 -11.08 0.25 -13.93
CA ALA A 59 -11.18 0.83 -15.28
C ALA A 59 -12.24 0.17 -16.16
N ILE A 60 -12.40 -1.16 -16.07
CA ILE A 60 -13.42 -1.90 -16.84
C ILE A 60 -14.83 -1.84 -16.22
N GLY A 61 -15.02 -1.04 -15.17
CA GLY A 61 -16.35 -0.73 -14.64
C GLY A 61 -16.69 -1.35 -13.30
N ALA A 62 -15.74 -2.00 -12.59
CA ALA A 62 -16.00 -2.44 -11.21
C ALA A 62 -16.39 -1.27 -10.28
N ALA A 63 -15.91 -0.05 -10.57
CA ALA A 63 -16.31 1.16 -9.84
C ALA A 63 -17.82 1.47 -9.99
N GLY A 64 -18.38 1.28 -11.19
CA GLY A 64 -19.81 1.46 -11.44
C GLY A 64 -20.68 0.43 -10.69
N LEU A 65 -20.21 -0.82 -10.63
CA LEU A 65 -20.86 -1.89 -9.87
C LEU A 65 -20.88 -1.58 -8.35
N LEU A 66 -19.79 -1.03 -7.82
CA LEU A 66 -19.67 -0.65 -6.41
C LEU A 66 -20.52 0.56 -6.03
N HIS A 67 -20.70 1.53 -6.93
CA HIS A 67 -21.65 2.63 -6.74
C HIS A 67 -23.10 2.13 -6.64
N GLY A 68 -23.43 1.02 -7.31
CA GLY A 68 -24.73 0.34 -7.17
C GLY A 68 -24.90 -0.42 -5.85
N MET A 69 -23.84 -0.61 -5.06
CA MET A 69 -23.83 -1.41 -3.83
C MET A 69 -23.23 -0.64 -2.64
N PRO A 70 -23.89 0.43 -2.15
CA PRO A 70 -23.35 1.28 -1.07
C PRO A 70 -23.05 0.49 0.22
N GLY A 71 -23.82 -0.56 0.51
CA GLY A 71 -23.57 -1.44 1.66
C GLY A 71 -22.25 -2.22 1.56
N LEU A 72 -21.84 -2.65 0.36
CA LEU A 72 -20.56 -3.32 0.14
C LEU A 72 -19.39 -2.36 0.35
N MET A 73 -19.51 -1.13 -0.17
CA MET A 73 -18.51 -0.08 0.02
C MET A 73 -18.34 0.27 1.50
N LEU A 74 -19.45 0.38 2.23
CA LEU A 74 -19.46 0.63 3.67
C LEU A 74 -18.81 -0.53 4.45
N GLY A 75 -19.13 -1.78 4.08
CA GLY A 75 -18.53 -2.97 4.68
C GLY A 75 -17.01 -3.03 4.47
N LEU A 76 -16.54 -2.78 3.23
CA LEU A 76 -15.11 -2.72 2.91
C LEU A 76 -14.39 -1.61 3.68
N ARG A 77 -15.03 -0.45 3.83
CA ARG A 77 -14.52 0.68 4.64
C ARG A 77 -14.28 0.26 6.09
N TRP A 78 -15.27 -0.32 6.76
CA TRP A 78 -15.11 -0.72 8.17
C TRP A 78 -14.16 -1.91 8.35
N LEU A 79 -14.21 -2.90 7.45
CA LEU A 79 -13.29 -4.02 7.46
C LEU A 79 -11.84 -3.55 7.28
N GLY A 80 -11.60 -2.62 6.38
CA GLY A 80 -10.30 -1.99 6.16
C GLY A 80 -9.81 -1.22 7.37
N ALA A 81 -10.65 -0.39 7.95
CA ALA A 81 -10.32 0.35 9.17
C ALA A 81 -9.92 -0.60 10.31
N ALA A 82 -10.71 -1.65 10.55
CA ALA A 82 -10.42 -2.65 11.58
C ALA A 82 -9.09 -3.37 11.31
N TRP A 83 -8.84 -3.79 10.06
CA TRP A 83 -7.59 -4.44 9.67
C TRP A 83 -6.39 -3.50 9.83
N MET A 84 -6.50 -2.23 9.42
CA MET A 84 -5.42 -1.25 9.56
C MET A 84 -5.12 -0.93 11.03
N LEU A 85 -6.15 -0.82 11.88
CA LEU A 85 -5.97 -0.66 13.32
C LEU A 85 -5.29 -1.88 13.94
N TRP A 86 -5.67 -3.09 13.53
CA TRP A 86 -5.01 -4.33 13.97
C TRP A 86 -3.53 -4.38 13.55
N LEU A 87 -3.22 -4.00 12.31
CA LEU A 87 -1.84 -3.89 11.83
C LEU A 87 -1.06 -2.82 12.61
N ALA A 88 -1.64 -1.63 12.79
CA ALA A 88 -1.02 -0.54 13.52
C ALA A 88 -0.71 -0.93 14.97
N TRP A 89 -1.62 -1.63 15.63
CA TRP A 89 -1.41 -2.20 16.95
C TRP A 89 -0.21 -3.15 16.95
N GLY A 90 -0.18 -4.13 16.05
CA GLY A 90 0.93 -5.09 15.94
C GLY A 90 2.28 -4.42 15.68
N ILE A 91 2.32 -3.35 14.89
CA ILE A 91 3.52 -2.53 14.68
C ILE A 91 3.92 -1.83 15.97
N ALA A 92 3.00 -1.10 16.61
CA ALA A 92 3.28 -0.29 17.80
C ALA A 92 3.76 -1.13 19.00
N THR A 93 3.33 -2.40 19.09
CA THR A 93 3.71 -3.34 20.14
C THR A 93 4.85 -4.27 19.78
N ALA A 94 5.43 -4.16 18.57
CA ALA A 94 6.52 -5.03 18.13
C ALA A 94 7.78 -4.86 19.02
N VAL A 95 8.35 -5.99 19.45
CA VAL A 95 9.56 -6.04 20.28
C VAL A 95 10.80 -6.18 19.38
N PRO A 96 11.70 -5.18 19.34
CA PRO A 96 12.88 -5.24 18.47
C PRO A 96 13.91 -6.28 18.93
N GLY A 97 14.45 -7.07 17.99
CA GLY A 97 15.57 -7.99 18.25
C GLY A 97 15.21 -9.33 18.88
N ALA A 98 13.98 -9.52 19.38
CA ALA A 98 13.50 -10.85 19.74
C ALA A 98 13.15 -11.61 18.45
N GLY A 99 13.98 -12.58 18.07
CA GLY A 99 13.52 -13.67 17.22
C GLY A 99 12.39 -14.42 17.93
N ALA A 100 11.17 -13.90 17.79
CA ALA A 100 9.94 -14.27 18.48
C ALA A 100 9.90 -14.01 20.01
N ALA A 101 8.85 -13.31 20.46
CA ALA A 101 8.26 -13.51 21.78
C ALA A 101 6.88 -14.20 21.56
N PRO A 102 6.66 -15.43 22.06
CA PRO A 102 5.39 -16.14 21.95
C PRO A 102 4.33 -15.56 22.89
N GLY A 103 3.08 -15.37 22.42
CA GLY A 103 1.91 -15.02 23.28
C GLY A 103 1.08 -13.80 22.86
N THR A 104 1.57 -12.96 21.93
CA THR A 104 0.79 -11.91 21.26
C THR A 104 0.59 -12.34 19.80
N ALA A 105 -0.41 -13.21 19.57
CA ALA A 105 -0.68 -13.90 18.29
C ALA A 105 0.61 -14.30 17.52
N SER A 106 1.26 -15.35 18.03
CA SER A 106 2.37 -16.12 17.44
C SER A 106 2.86 -15.69 16.04
N GLY A 107 4.03 -15.05 16.01
CA GLY A 107 4.83 -14.92 14.78
C GLY A 107 4.49 -13.69 13.94
N ALA A 108 4.73 -12.49 14.48
CA ALA A 108 4.73 -11.27 13.68
C ALA A 108 5.63 -11.50 12.44
N ARG A 109 5.01 -11.48 11.27
CA ARG A 109 5.66 -11.63 9.97
C ARG A 109 5.17 -10.47 9.10
N PRO A 110 5.98 -9.99 8.14
CA PRO A 110 5.49 -9.13 7.09
C PRO A 110 4.26 -9.74 6.44
N MET A 111 3.40 -8.90 5.87
CA MET A 111 2.26 -9.38 5.10
C MET A 111 2.72 -10.34 4.01
N THR A 112 1.99 -11.42 3.80
CA THR A 112 2.24 -12.30 2.66
C THR A 112 1.93 -11.54 1.37
N LEU A 113 2.41 -12.07 0.24
CA LEU A 113 2.08 -11.54 -1.08
C LEU A 113 0.55 -11.41 -1.27
N LEU A 114 -0.20 -12.46 -0.91
CA LEU A 114 -1.66 -12.46 -1.04
C LEU A 114 -2.31 -11.45 -0.09
N GLN A 115 -1.88 -11.38 1.17
CA GLN A 115 -2.39 -10.38 2.11
C GLN A 115 -2.13 -8.95 1.60
N ALA A 116 -0.94 -8.68 1.07
CA ALA A 116 -0.57 -7.39 0.52
C ALA A 116 -1.37 -7.03 -0.75
N ALA A 117 -1.65 -8.01 -1.61
CA ALA A 117 -2.52 -7.82 -2.77
C ALA A 117 -3.97 -7.53 -2.36
N LEU A 118 -4.52 -8.33 -1.43
CA LEU A 118 -5.87 -8.17 -0.92
C LEU A 118 -6.05 -6.86 -0.13
N PHE A 119 -5.01 -6.40 0.55
CA PHE A 119 -5.03 -5.15 1.31
C PHE A 119 -5.30 -3.93 0.44
N GLN A 120 -5.01 -3.98 -0.87
CA GLN A 120 -5.30 -2.87 -1.76
C GLN A 120 -6.80 -2.57 -1.84
N TRP A 121 -7.65 -3.59 -1.72
CA TRP A 121 -9.10 -3.46 -1.79
C TRP A 121 -9.72 -2.76 -0.58
N VAL A 122 -9.04 -2.81 0.55
CA VAL A 122 -9.49 -2.14 1.79
C VAL A 122 -8.75 -0.83 2.05
N ASN A 123 -7.77 -0.50 1.19
CA ASN A 123 -6.97 0.70 1.32
C ASN A 123 -7.66 1.90 0.61
N PRO A 124 -8.20 2.89 1.33
CA PRO A 124 -8.86 4.06 0.73
C PRO A 124 -7.96 4.84 -0.21
N LYS A 125 -6.66 4.93 0.09
CA LYS A 125 -5.68 5.61 -0.75
C LYS A 125 -5.58 4.91 -2.11
N ALA A 126 -5.62 3.59 -2.14
CA ALA A 126 -5.58 2.83 -3.40
C ALA A 126 -6.81 3.13 -4.27
N TRP A 127 -8.00 3.23 -3.67
CA TRP A 127 -9.22 3.60 -4.39
C TRP A 127 -9.15 4.99 -5.01
N ILE A 128 -8.71 5.98 -4.23
CA ILE A 128 -8.55 7.37 -4.70
C ILE A 128 -7.57 7.43 -5.88
N ILE A 129 -6.42 6.74 -5.76
CA ILE A 129 -5.42 6.73 -6.84
C ILE A 129 -5.97 6.02 -8.07
N ALA A 130 -6.59 4.84 -7.93
CA ALA A 130 -7.11 4.08 -9.06
C ALA A 130 -8.21 4.85 -9.80
N ALA A 131 -9.18 5.41 -9.07
CA ALA A 131 -10.25 6.21 -9.66
C ALA A 131 -9.71 7.46 -10.36
N GLY A 132 -8.78 8.19 -9.72
CA GLY A 132 -8.15 9.37 -10.31
C GLY A 132 -7.32 9.04 -11.55
N ALA A 133 -6.57 7.94 -11.52
CA ALA A 133 -5.75 7.47 -12.64
C ALA A 133 -6.63 7.09 -13.84
N VAL A 134 -7.70 6.33 -13.60
CA VAL A 134 -8.66 5.93 -14.64
C VAL A 134 -9.34 7.17 -15.23
N ALA A 135 -9.86 8.07 -14.40
CA ALA A 135 -10.53 9.28 -14.86
C ALA A 135 -9.62 10.20 -15.69
N ALA A 136 -8.34 10.29 -15.33
CA ALA A 136 -7.39 11.20 -15.98
C ALA A 136 -6.72 10.61 -17.23
N TYR A 137 -6.53 9.29 -17.29
CA TYR A 137 -5.63 8.68 -18.29
C TYR A 137 -6.28 7.60 -19.15
N THR A 138 -7.52 7.17 -18.89
CA THR A 138 -8.18 6.12 -19.67
C THR A 138 -9.55 6.58 -20.20
N GLY A 139 -9.99 6.01 -21.34
CA GLY A 139 -11.30 6.31 -21.91
C GLY A 139 -11.39 6.07 -23.42
N GLY A 140 -12.62 6.14 -23.94
CA GLY A 140 -12.92 6.01 -25.37
C GLY A 140 -12.47 4.67 -26.00
N ALA A 141 -12.15 4.69 -27.29
CA ALA A 141 -11.77 3.50 -28.06
C ALA A 141 -10.45 2.84 -27.60
N GLY A 142 -9.62 3.55 -26.84
CA GLY A 142 -8.32 3.08 -26.34
C GLY A 142 -8.33 2.47 -24.95
N LEU A 143 -9.50 2.35 -24.30
CA LEU A 143 -9.64 2.02 -22.88
C LEU A 143 -8.73 0.87 -22.42
N LEU A 144 -8.79 -0.29 -23.09
CA LEU A 144 -8.02 -1.47 -22.68
C LEU A 144 -6.51 -1.23 -22.78
N ARG A 145 -6.04 -0.66 -23.90
CA ARG A 145 -4.61 -0.38 -24.14
C ARG A 145 -4.08 0.60 -23.09
N ASP A 146 -4.75 1.73 -22.91
CA ASP A 146 -4.29 2.80 -22.02
C ASP A 146 -4.34 2.32 -20.55
N THR A 147 -5.35 1.52 -20.18
CA THR A 147 -5.44 0.89 -18.85
C THR A 147 -4.28 -0.08 -18.60
N LEU A 148 -3.95 -0.95 -19.55
CA LEU A 148 -2.86 -1.92 -19.38
C LEU A 148 -1.49 -1.24 -19.30
N LEU A 149 -1.27 -0.18 -20.08
CA LEU A 149 -0.05 0.63 -19.99
C LEU A 149 0.05 1.32 -18.62
N LEU A 150 -1.06 1.89 -18.14
CA LEU A 150 -1.12 2.53 -16.83
C LEU A 150 -0.88 1.51 -15.70
N ALA A 151 -1.47 0.32 -15.80
CA ALA A 151 -1.27 -0.77 -14.85
C ALA A 151 0.21 -1.22 -14.79
N LEU A 152 0.86 -1.39 -15.95
CA LEU A 152 2.28 -1.73 -16.03
C LEU A 152 3.16 -0.64 -15.40
N LEU A 153 2.87 0.62 -15.73
CA LEU A 153 3.58 1.77 -15.18
C LEU A 153 3.45 1.81 -13.65
N PHE A 154 2.24 1.67 -13.12
CA PHE A 154 2.02 1.60 -11.66
C PHE A 154 2.71 0.40 -11.03
N ALA A 155 2.77 -0.76 -11.70
CA ALA A 155 3.49 -1.93 -11.17
C ALA A 155 4.97 -1.60 -10.94
N VAL A 156 5.64 -1.02 -11.93
CA VAL A 156 7.06 -0.66 -11.87
C VAL A 156 7.32 0.44 -10.84
N VAL A 157 6.54 1.52 -10.89
CA VAL A 157 6.72 2.68 -10.01
C VAL A 157 6.41 2.34 -8.55
N THR A 158 5.34 1.56 -8.30
CA THR A 158 4.99 1.10 -6.96
C THR A 158 6.06 0.19 -6.40
N PHE A 159 6.60 -0.74 -7.21
CA PHE A 159 7.69 -1.61 -6.78
C PHE A 159 8.94 -0.81 -6.39
N ALA A 160 9.37 0.13 -7.24
CA ALA A 160 10.52 0.98 -6.97
C ALA A 160 10.31 1.85 -5.71
N SER A 161 9.13 2.44 -5.56
CA SER A 161 8.78 3.26 -4.40
C SER A 161 8.80 2.46 -3.10
N LEU A 162 8.14 1.29 -3.07
CA LEU A 162 8.09 0.44 -1.89
C LEU A 162 9.45 -0.17 -1.53
N LEU A 163 10.28 -0.50 -2.53
CA LEU A 163 11.67 -0.85 -2.28
C LEU A 163 12.43 0.31 -1.64
N GLY A 164 12.25 1.55 -2.12
CA GLY A 164 12.83 2.74 -1.50
C GLY A 164 12.44 2.88 -0.02
N TRP A 165 11.15 2.78 0.28
CA TRP A 165 10.64 2.81 1.66
C TRP A 165 11.15 1.65 2.52
N ALA A 166 11.24 0.44 1.97
CA ALA A 166 11.83 -0.71 2.64
C ALA A 166 13.32 -0.48 2.94
N MET A 167 14.08 0.11 2.00
CA MET A 167 15.49 0.43 2.19
C MET A 167 15.69 1.51 3.26
N ILE A 168 14.81 2.52 3.32
CA ILE A 168 14.78 3.51 4.41
C ILE A 168 14.58 2.79 5.74
N GLY A 169 13.57 1.92 5.85
CA GLY A 169 13.31 1.14 7.06
C GLY A 169 14.50 0.28 7.50
N LEU A 170 15.13 -0.43 6.56
CA LEU A 170 16.33 -1.21 6.82
C LEU A 170 17.52 -0.34 7.30
N GLY A 171 17.73 0.81 6.66
CA GLY A 171 18.79 1.76 7.04
C GLY A 171 18.56 2.32 8.43
N THR A 172 17.34 2.75 8.72
CA THR A 172 16.94 3.25 10.05
C THR A 172 17.17 2.19 11.12
N ALA A 173 16.85 0.92 10.87
CA ALA A 173 17.11 -0.15 11.84
C ALA A 173 18.60 -0.40 12.11
N ARG A 174 19.47 -0.22 11.11
CA ARG A 174 20.93 -0.35 11.28
C ARG A 174 21.54 0.80 12.09
N LEU A 175 20.97 2.00 11.95
CA LEU A 175 21.38 3.20 12.68
C LEU A 175 20.81 3.22 14.09
N LEU A 176 19.53 2.86 14.25
CA LEU A 176 18.80 2.79 15.51
C LEU A 176 19.03 1.43 16.19
N ARG A 177 20.23 1.21 16.70
CA ARG A 177 20.59 -0.05 17.39
C ARG A 177 19.93 -0.22 18.76
N ALA A 178 19.49 0.88 19.38
CA ALA A 178 18.84 0.85 20.68
C ALA A 178 17.39 0.33 20.54
N PRO A 179 16.98 -0.69 21.32
CA PRO A 179 15.60 -1.21 21.29
C PRO A 179 14.53 -0.16 21.59
N ALA A 180 14.86 0.92 22.31
CA ALA A 180 13.95 2.04 22.54
C ALA A 180 13.71 2.87 21.27
N ALA A 181 14.75 3.08 20.45
CA ALA A 181 14.65 3.86 19.23
C ALA A 181 13.83 3.14 18.14
N LEU A 182 14.01 1.81 17.99
CA LEU A 182 13.17 1.00 17.10
C LEU A 182 11.70 0.97 17.54
N ARG A 183 11.43 0.97 18.85
CA ARG A 183 10.06 1.10 19.37
C ARG A 183 9.43 2.44 19.00
N TRP A 184 10.17 3.54 19.09
CA TRP A 184 9.68 4.85 18.65
C TRP A 184 9.46 4.93 17.15
N PHE A 185 10.36 4.37 16.35
CA PHE A 185 10.17 4.25 14.90
C PHE A 185 8.89 3.48 14.56
N ASN A 186 8.69 2.32 15.18
CA ASN A 186 7.48 1.51 14.97
C ASN A 186 6.21 2.30 15.37
N ARG A 187 6.21 2.98 16.53
CA ARG A 187 5.08 3.83 16.95
C ARG A 187 4.80 4.96 15.96
N ALA A 188 5.83 5.59 15.40
CA ALA A 188 5.65 6.62 14.38
C ALA A 188 5.03 6.03 13.10
N MET A 189 5.49 4.87 12.65
CA MET A 189 4.91 4.18 11.48
C MET A 189 3.47 3.72 11.73
N ALA A 190 3.17 3.22 12.93
CA ALA A 190 1.81 2.88 13.35
C ALA A 190 0.91 4.12 13.36
N ALA A 191 1.38 5.26 13.88
CA ALA A 191 0.64 6.51 13.86
C ALA A 191 0.37 7.00 12.43
N LEU A 192 1.34 6.89 11.51
CA LEU A 192 1.13 7.19 10.09
C LEU A 192 0.11 6.25 9.44
N LEU A 193 0.14 4.97 9.78
CA LEU A 193 -0.84 3.99 9.30
C LEU A 193 -2.24 4.32 9.81
N VAL A 194 -2.41 4.70 11.07
CA VAL A 194 -3.71 5.15 11.60
C VAL A 194 -4.14 6.47 10.98
N ALA A 195 -3.24 7.45 10.84
CA ALA A 195 -3.54 8.74 10.21
C ALA A 195 -4.01 8.59 8.76
N SER A 196 -3.57 7.56 8.06
CA SER A 196 -4.05 7.26 6.71
C SER A 196 -5.54 6.85 6.62
N LEU A 197 -6.18 6.58 7.76
CA LEU A 197 -7.63 6.37 7.86
C LEU A 197 -8.41 7.69 7.84
N VAL A 198 -7.78 8.85 7.99
CA VAL A 198 -8.48 10.15 8.03
C VAL A 198 -9.34 10.39 6.78
N PRO A 199 -8.85 10.21 5.54
CA PRO A 199 -9.69 10.36 4.35
C PRO A 199 -10.87 9.39 4.33
N LEU A 200 -10.68 8.19 4.87
CA LEU A 200 -11.74 7.20 4.97
C LEU A 200 -12.83 7.67 5.95
N LEU A 201 -12.46 8.29 7.07
CA LEU A 201 -13.42 8.72 8.10
C LEU A 201 -14.14 10.02 7.74
N ALA A 202 -13.50 10.89 6.96
CA ALA A 202 -13.99 12.23 6.62
C ALA A 202 -15.22 12.27 5.70
N GLY A 203 -15.59 11.15 5.06
CA GLY A 203 -16.72 11.08 4.13
C GLY A 203 -16.25 10.86 2.72
#